data_AF-A0A3Q2YEL9-F1
#
_entry.id   AF-A0A3Q2YEL9-F1
#
_cell.length_a   1.000
_cell.length_b   1.000
_cell.length_c   1.000
_cell.angle_alpha   90.00
_cell.angle_beta   90.00
_cell.angle_gamma   90.00
#
_symmetry.space_group_name_H-M   'P 1'
#
loop_
_entity.id
_entity.type
_entity.pdbx_description
1 polymer ?
#
loop_
_entity_poly.entity_id
_entity_poly.type
_entity_poly.pdbx_seq_one_letter_code
_entity_poly.pdbx_strand_id
1 'polypeptide(L)'
;MSSCGLWNESLAIAEDYIGLCLTADPSEAPLPPSEAAATMRRMGRHAESLYEATFQNLVQTFVRGCWPDLCSGLRRVMQEMVSDGFLNWGRVVSVFAFTGVLARRLLEDNEEEETTTTTTKLRLDLSDWPQICRKLAETIADFLIEEKKEWMLENNGWEGFCKWCSSSSSRQSSQDAYLKTALLAAAGVGLAGLTFLLAR
;
A
#
# COMPACT_ATOMS: atom_id res chain seq x y z
N MET A 1 16.82 -18.10 -0.05
CA MET A 1 16.51 -16.90 0.73
C MET A 1 15.84 -17.32 2.03
N SER A 2 16.37 -16.92 3.19
CA SER A 2 15.76 -17.26 4.49
C SER A 2 14.52 -16.41 4.75
N SER A 3 13.53 -16.92 5.50
CA SER A 3 12.27 -16.18 5.77
C SER A 3 12.50 -14.85 6.47
N CYS A 4 13.49 -14.77 7.35
CA CYS A 4 13.91 -13.52 7.99
C CYS A 4 14.46 -12.49 6.97
N GLY A 5 15.18 -12.95 5.94
CA GLY A 5 15.72 -12.07 4.90
C GLY A 5 14.62 -11.44 4.04
N LEU A 6 13.65 -12.24 3.61
CA LEU A 6 12.53 -11.76 2.79
C LEU A 6 11.58 -10.84 3.58
N TRP A 7 11.42 -11.07 4.88
CA TRP A 7 10.66 -10.17 5.76
C TRP A 7 11.35 -8.81 5.89
N ASN A 8 12.66 -8.79 6.19
CA ASN A 8 13.43 -7.54 6.31
C ASN A 8 13.41 -6.74 4.99
N GLU A 9 13.51 -7.43 3.85
CA GLU A 9 13.40 -6.78 2.55
C GLU A 9 12.00 -6.20 2.30
N SER A 10 10.94 -6.95 2.61
CA SER A 10 9.56 -6.48 2.49
C SER A 10 9.29 -5.26 3.38
N LEU A 11 9.77 -5.28 4.62
CA LEU A 11 9.67 -4.16 5.56
C LEU A 11 10.40 -2.94 5.01
N ALA A 12 11.65 -3.09 4.58
CA ALA A 12 12.45 -1.99 4.05
C ALA A 12 11.80 -1.34 2.81
N ILE A 13 11.20 -2.14 1.92
CA ILE A 13 10.47 -1.62 0.75
C ILE A 13 9.20 -0.86 1.18
N ALA A 14 8.49 -1.35 2.20
CA ALA A 14 7.26 -0.72 2.69
C ALA A 14 7.53 0.59 3.44
N GLU A 15 8.53 0.62 4.33
CA GLU A 15 8.98 1.83 5.02
C GLU A 15 9.46 2.89 4.00
N ASP A 16 10.25 2.47 3.01
CA ASP A 16 10.71 3.32 1.93
C ASP A 16 9.55 3.96 1.15
N TYR A 17 8.56 3.16 0.76
CA TYR A 17 7.44 3.64 -0.04
C TYR A 17 6.52 4.59 0.74
N ILE A 18 6.21 4.25 2.01
CA ILE A 18 5.40 5.11 2.88
C ILE A 18 6.14 6.43 3.14
N GLY A 19 7.45 6.38 3.44
CA GLY A 19 8.28 7.56 3.62
C GLY A 19 8.32 8.45 2.38
N LEU A 20 8.48 7.87 1.19
CA LEU A 20 8.39 8.62 -0.07
C LEU A 20 7.04 9.33 -0.20
N CYS A 21 5.94 8.65 0.14
CA CYS A 21 4.60 9.23 0.02
C CYS A 21 4.44 10.45 0.92
N LEU A 22 5.11 10.50 2.06
CA LEU A 22 5.06 11.62 2.99
C LEU A 22 6.04 12.75 2.65
N THR A 23 6.92 12.55 1.68
CA THR A 23 7.89 13.57 1.27
C THR A 23 7.20 14.57 0.32
N ALA A 24 7.22 15.85 0.67
CA ALA A 24 6.60 16.91 -0.12
C ALA A 24 7.27 17.07 -1.50
N ASP A 25 8.61 17.06 -1.54
CA ASP A 25 9.39 17.07 -2.79
C ASP A 25 10.06 15.69 -3.02
N PRO A 26 9.64 14.93 -4.04
CA PRO A 26 10.28 13.66 -4.41
C PRO A 26 11.79 13.78 -4.70
N SER A 27 12.31 14.97 -5.01
CA SER A 27 13.73 15.22 -5.24
C SER A 27 14.58 15.16 -3.97
N GLU A 28 13.96 15.40 -2.80
CA GLU A 28 14.60 15.34 -1.48
C GLU A 28 14.52 13.95 -0.84
N ALA A 29 13.78 13.02 -1.46
CA ALA A 29 13.64 11.68 -0.94
C ALA A 29 14.99 10.93 -0.91
N PRO A 30 15.31 10.19 0.16
CA PRO A 30 16.50 9.35 0.20
C PRO A 30 16.58 8.38 -0.99
N LEU A 31 17.79 7.93 -1.31
CA LEU A 31 17.97 6.87 -2.30
C LEU A 31 17.21 5.60 -1.86
N PRO A 32 16.56 4.90 -2.81
CA PRO A 32 15.85 3.67 -2.48
C PRO A 32 16.83 2.61 -1.95
N PRO A 33 16.46 1.83 -0.93
CA PRO A 33 17.35 0.85 -0.30
C PRO A 33 17.66 -0.36 -1.18
N SER A 34 16.91 -0.58 -2.26
CA SER A 34 17.10 -1.66 -3.21
C SER A 34 16.47 -1.34 -4.58
N GLU A 35 16.79 -2.15 -5.60
CA GLU A 35 16.13 -2.08 -6.92
C GLU A 35 14.62 -2.34 -6.82
N ALA A 36 14.21 -3.25 -5.92
CA ALA A 36 12.81 -3.55 -5.67
C ALA A 36 12.09 -2.34 -5.07
N ALA A 37 12.71 -1.62 -4.13
CA ALA A 37 12.17 -0.38 -3.60
C ALA A 37 12.04 0.69 -4.69
N ALA A 38 13.08 0.89 -5.51
CA ALA A 38 13.04 1.82 -6.65
C ALA A 38 11.91 1.48 -7.63
N THR A 39 11.70 0.19 -7.90
CA THR A 39 10.62 -0.31 -8.75
C THR A 39 9.25 -0.10 -8.11
N MET A 40 9.11 -0.34 -6.80
CA MET A 40 7.88 -0.10 -6.05
C MET A 40 7.51 1.38 -6.03
N ARG A 41 8.46 2.29 -5.78
CA ARG A 41 8.26 3.75 -5.89
C ARG A 41 7.63 4.13 -7.22
N ARG A 42 8.20 3.65 -8.33
CA ARG A 42 7.70 3.92 -9.69
C ARG A 42 6.30 3.35 -9.91
N MET A 43 6.09 2.07 -9.62
CA MET A 43 4.84 1.37 -9.89
C MET A 43 3.69 1.86 -9.00
N GLY A 44 3.97 2.09 -7.72
CA GLY A 44 3.01 2.61 -6.77
C GLY A 44 2.57 4.04 -7.15
N ARG A 45 3.51 4.96 -7.43
CA ARG A 45 3.16 6.33 -7.87
C ARG A 45 2.38 6.34 -9.18
N HIS A 46 2.69 5.43 -10.10
CA HIS A 46 1.92 5.25 -11.34
C HIS A 46 0.50 4.74 -11.05
N ALA A 47 0.35 3.77 -10.14
CA ALA A 47 -0.97 3.30 -9.73
C ALA A 47 -1.79 4.39 -9.03
N GLU A 48 -1.16 5.16 -8.14
CA GLU A 48 -1.79 6.29 -7.45
C GLU A 48 -2.30 7.34 -8.45
N SER A 49 -1.49 7.73 -9.45
CA SER A 49 -1.92 8.74 -10.44
C SER A 49 -3.01 8.20 -11.37
N LEU A 50 -2.94 6.92 -11.76
CA LEU A 50 -3.90 6.31 -12.66
C LEU A 50 -5.29 6.15 -12.03
N TYR A 51 -5.36 6.01 -10.70
CA TYR A 51 -6.61 5.74 -9.96
C TYR A 51 -6.82 6.64 -8.75
N GLU A 52 -6.33 7.87 -8.82
CA GLU A 52 -6.31 8.82 -7.71
C GLU A 52 -7.67 8.92 -7.00
N ALA A 53 -8.74 9.24 -7.76
CA ALA A 53 -10.08 9.36 -7.19
C ALA A 53 -10.58 8.07 -6.52
N THR A 54 -10.17 6.89 -7.02
CA THR A 54 -10.57 5.61 -6.41
C THR A 54 -9.84 5.41 -5.10
N PHE A 55 -8.51 5.59 -5.07
CA PHE A 55 -7.73 5.45 -3.83
C PHE A 55 -8.19 6.43 -2.76
N GLN A 56 -8.44 7.69 -3.12
CA GLN A 56 -8.93 8.71 -2.17
C GLN A 56 -10.25 8.30 -1.53
N ASN A 57 -11.23 7.83 -2.32
CA ASN A 57 -12.51 7.34 -1.81
C ASN A 57 -12.35 6.11 -0.90
N LEU A 58 -11.50 5.15 -1.30
CA LEU A 58 -11.24 3.94 -0.52
C LEU A 58 -10.58 4.27 0.83
N VAL A 59 -9.58 5.14 0.83
CA VAL A 59 -8.88 5.59 2.06
C VAL A 59 -9.83 6.34 2.98
N GLN A 60 -10.63 7.27 2.47
CA GLN A 60 -11.61 8.00 3.29
C GLN A 60 -12.61 7.04 3.96
N THR A 61 -13.07 6.06 3.20
CA THR A 61 -13.98 5.01 3.68
C THR A 61 -13.31 4.13 4.73
N PHE A 62 -12.06 3.74 4.48
CA PHE A 62 -11.25 2.92 5.38
C PHE A 62 -10.99 3.60 6.72
N VAL A 63 -10.54 4.87 6.72
CA VAL A 63 -10.27 5.63 7.95
C VAL A 63 -11.52 5.71 8.81
N ARG A 64 -12.70 5.96 8.22
CA ARG A 64 -13.97 6.01 8.94
C ARG A 64 -14.32 4.67 9.62
N GLY A 65 -14.04 3.55 8.95
CA GLY A 65 -14.45 2.22 9.44
C GLY A 65 -13.41 1.49 10.30
N CYS A 66 -12.13 1.82 10.16
CA CYS A 66 -11.04 1.08 10.83
C CYS A 66 -10.33 1.88 11.92
N TRP A 67 -10.59 3.18 12.06
CA TRP A 67 -10.01 3.96 13.15
C TRP A 67 -10.50 3.48 14.54
N PRO A 68 -9.62 3.44 15.57
CA PRO A 68 -8.19 3.78 15.56
C PRO A 68 -7.25 2.64 15.15
N ASP A 69 -7.75 1.43 14.94
CA ASP A 69 -6.94 0.25 14.62
C ASP A 69 -6.72 0.05 13.11
N LEU A 70 -5.90 0.94 12.54
CA LEU A 70 -5.57 0.93 11.11
C LEU A 70 -4.80 -0.33 10.70
N CYS A 71 -4.01 -0.95 11.59
CA CYS A 71 -3.20 -2.12 11.27
C CYS A 71 -4.08 -3.36 11.08
N SER A 72 -5.01 -3.61 12.01
CA SER A 72 -5.99 -4.69 11.83
C SER A 72 -6.94 -4.42 10.67
N GLY A 73 -7.28 -3.14 10.41
CA GLY A 73 -7.97 -2.75 9.19
C GLY A 73 -7.23 -3.13 7.93
N LEU A 74 -5.95 -2.74 7.82
CA LEU A 74 -5.11 -2.98 6.64
C LEU A 74 -4.93 -4.48 6.42
N ARG A 75 -4.72 -5.26 7.49
CA ARG A 75 -4.62 -6.72 7.40
C ARG A 75 -5.89 -7.35 6.81
N ARG A 76 -7.07 -6.91 7.24
CA ARG A 76 -8.36 -7.36 6.67
C ARG A 76 -8.48 -7.02 5.19
N VAL A 77 -8.08 -5.81 4.78
CA VAL A 77 -8.09 -5.41 3.36
C VAL A 77 -7.19 -6.33 2.53
N MET A 78 -6.00 -6.67 3.02
CA MET A 78 -5.09 -7.58 2.31
C MET A 78 -5.63 -9.00 2.22
N GLN A 79 -6.22 -9.52 3.30
CA GLN A 79 -6.87 -10.84 3.33
C GLN A 79 -8.02 -10.91 2.34
N GLU A 80 -8.84 -9.87 2.28
CA GLU A 80 -9.95 -9.79 1.34
C GLU A 80 -9.49 -9.67 -0.11
N MET A 81 -8.41 -8.92 -0.37
CA MET A 81 -7.84 -8.78 -1.72
C MET A 81 -7.40 -10.12 -2.33
N VAL A 82 -7.12 -11.12 -1.51
CA VAL A 82 -6.69 -12.47 -1.94
C VAL A 82 -7.75 -13.54 -1.66
N SER A 83 -9.00 -13.15 -1.37
CA SER A 83 -10.08 -14.08 -1.01
C SER A 83 -10.50 -15.01 -2.15
N ASP A 84 -10.22 -14.62 -3.39
CA ASP A 84 -10.38 -15.47 -4.59
C ASP A 84 -9.26 -16.52 -4.76
N GLY A 85 -8.33 -16.58 -3.80
CA GLY A 85 -7.22 -17.54 -3.77
C GLY A 85 -5.95 -17.09 -4.48
N PHE A 86 -5.98 -15.96 -5.20
CA PHE A 86 -4.84 -15.54 -6.03
C PHE A 86 -4.13 -14.30 -5.46
N LEU A 87 -2.80 -14.34 -5.43
CA LEU A 87 -1.97 -13.14 -5.28
C LEU A 87 -1.20 -12.91 -6.58
N ASN A 88 -1.02 -11.65 -6.96
CA ASN A 88 -0.18 -11.24 -8.08
C ASN A 88 0.53 -9.92 -7.75
N TRP A 89 1.59 -9.60 -8.48
CA TRP A 89 2.36 -8.38 -8.25
C TRP A 89 1.56 -7.08 -8.38
N GLY A 90 0.52 -7.04 -9.21
CA GLY A 90 -0.36 -5.88 -9.31
C GLY A 90 -1.18 -5.64 -8.04
N ARG A 91 -1.66 -6.71 -7.39
CA ARG A 91 -2.31 -6.64 -6.07
C ARG A 91 -1.34 -6.17 -4.99
N VAL A 92 -0.10 -6.68 -4.99
CA VAL A 92 0.96 -6.21 -4.10
C VAL A 92 1.19 -4.70 -4.28
N VAL A 93 1.39 -4.23 -5.51
CA VAL A 93 1.55 -2.78 -5.80
C VAL A 93 0.35 -1.97 -5.31
N SER A 94 -0.88 -2.49 -5.45
CA SER A 94 -2.10 -1.80 -5.02
C SER A 94 -2.17 -1.63 -3.49
N VAL A 95 -1.68 -2.62 -2.72
CA VAL A 95 -1.58 -2.51 -1.25
C VAL A 95 -0.60 -1.40 -0.84
N PHE A 96 0.56 -1.34 -1.51
CA PHE A 96 1.56 -0.30 -1.24
C PHE A 96 1.00 1.09 -1.59
N ALA A 97 0.44 1.25 -2.79
CA ALA A 97 -0.20 2.50 -3.22
C ALA A 97 -1.33 2.94 -2.27
N PHE A 98 -2.22 2.03 -1.88
CA PHE A 98 -3.27 2.30 -0.90
C PHE A 98 -2.69 2.81 0.42
N THR A 99 -1.65 2.15 0.94
CA THR A 99 -1.04 2.51 2.22
C THR A 99 -0.29 3.85 2.14
N GLY A 100 0.32 4.15 0.99
CA GLY A 100 0.94 5.46 0.71
C GLY A 100 -0.08 6.60 0.70
N VAL A 101 -1.23 6.39 0.03
CA VAL A 101 -2.34 7.36 0.03
C VAL A 101 -2.95 7.50 1.43
N LEU A 102 -3.11 6.40 2.16
CA LEU A 102 -3.56 6.41 3.55
C LEU A 102 -2.64 7.26 4.43
N ALA A 103 -1.33 7.06 4.34
CA ALA A 103 -0.35 7.80 5.12
C ALA A 103 -0.43 9.31 4.83
N ARG A 104 -0.42 9.71 3.55
CA ARG A 104 -0.57 11.13 3.17
C ARG A 104 -1.88 11.73 3.68
N ARG A 105 -2.99 11.02 3.49
CA ARG A 105 -4.31 11.52 3.89
C ARG A 105 -4.39 11.82 5.38
N LEU A 106 -3.85 10.92 6.20
CA LEU A 106 -3.81 11.12 7.65
C LEU A 106 -2.95 12.32 8.02
N LEU A 107 -1.81 12.55 7.35
CA LEU A 107 -1.00 13.75 7.58
C LEU A 107 -1.74 15.04 7.20
N GLU A 108 -2.31 15.10 5.99
CA GLU A 108 -3.11 16.23 5.48
C GLU A 108 -4.29 16.55 6.41
N ASP A 109 -5.01 15.52 6.87
CA ASP A 109 -6.17 15.70 7.75
C ASP A 109 -5.78 16.29 9.12
N ASN A 110 -4.52 16.12 9.59
CA ASN A 110 -3.99 16.76 10.80
C ASN A 110 -3.55 18.21 10.55
N GLU A 111 -2.91 18.49 9.42
CA GLU A 111 -2.44 19.85 9.07
C GLU A 111 -3.58 20.84 8.83
N GLU A 112 -4.70 20.39 8.26
CA GLU A 112 -5.90 21.22 8.03
C GLU A 112 -6.56 21.72 9.33
N GLU A 113 -6.40 21.02 10.47
CA GLU A 113 -7.05 21.36 11.76
C GLU A 113 -6.47 22.63 12.39
N GLU A 114 -5.20 22.98 12.14
CA GLU A 114 -4.56 24.17 12.74
C GLU A 114 -5.19 25.50 12.24
N THR A 115 -5.99 25.47 11.18
CA THR A 115 -6.55 26.67 10.54
C THR A 115 -8.05 26.88 10.72
N THR A 116 -8.83 25.86 11.12
CA THR A 116 -10.30 26.01 11.27
C THR A 116 -10.86 25.32 12.52
N THR A 117 -11.31 26.14 13.47
CA THR A 117 -12.04 25.69 14.67
C THR A 117 -13.41 25.16 14.26
N THR A 118 -13.78 23.96 14.73
CA THR A 118 -15.13 23.34 14.69
C THR A 118 -15.31 22.21 13.65
N THR A 119 -14.77 21.02 13.92
CA THR A 119 -15.44 19.71 13.80
C THR A 119 -14.53 18.64 14.42
N THR A 120 -15.10 17.73 15.20
CA THR A 120 -14.42 16.61 15.87
C THR A 120 -13.77 15.65 14.83
N LYS A 121 -12.58 15.99 14.35
CA LYS A 121 -11.76 15.16 13.44
C LYS A 121 -10.67 14.46 14.25
N LEU A 122 -10.18 13.34 13.72
CA LEU A 122 -9.17 12.44 14.30
C LEU A 122 -7.95 13.20 14.83
N ARG A 123 -7.78 13.31 16.15
CA ARG A 123 -6.51 13.79 16.72
C ARG A 123 -5.51 12.64 16.76
N LEU A 124 -4.60 12.63 15.80
CA LEU A 124 -3.37 11.85 15.89
C LEU A 124 -2.33 12.69 16.63
N ASP A 125 -1.66 12.12 17.61
CA ASP A 125 -0.44 12.73 18.13
C ASP A 125 0.65 12.55 17.05
N LEU A 126 1.08 13.65 16.43
CA LEU A 126 2.10 13.62 15.39
C LEU A 126 3.43 13.03 15.90
N SER A 127 3.67 13.02 17.21
CA SER A 127 4.84 12.33 17.78
C SER A 127 4.78 10.81 17.63
N ASP A 128 3.58 10.22 17.52
CA ASP A 128 3.38 8.80 17.24
C ASP A 128 3.45 8.46 15.75
N TRP A 129 3.48 9.46 14.87
CA TRP A 129 3.40 9.27 13.42
C TRP A 129 4.47 8.32 12.85
N PRO A 130 5.77 8.44 13.20
CA PRO A 130 6.79 7.51 12.73
C PRO A 130 6.47 6.05 13.13
N GLN A 131 5.92 5.85 14.32
CA GLN A 131 5.55 4.54 14.83
C GLN A 131 4.33 3.97 14.11
N ILE A 132 3.37 4.80 13.71
CA ILE A 132 2.21 4.39 12.91
C ILE A 132 2.65 3.94 11.52
N CYS A 133 3.48 4.73 10.84
CA CYS A 133 4.02 4.38 9.53
C CYS A 133 4.78 3.05 9.57
N ARG A 134 5.62 2.87 10.61
CA ARG A 134 6.33 1.62 10.83
C ARG A 134 5.39 0.43 11.02
N LYS A 135 4.34 0.56 11.85
CA LYS A 135 3.38 -0.53 12.08
C LYS A 135 2.59 -0.89 10.81
N LEU A 136 2.26 0.08 9.96
CA LEU A 136 1.66 -0.19 8.66
C LEU A 136 2.61 -0.97 7.74
N ALA A 137 3.89 -0.59 7.73
CA ALA A 137 4.93 -1.31 6.98
C ALA A 137 5.14 -2.74 7.49
N GLU A 138 5.22 -2.92 8.81
CA GLU A 138 5.28 -4.23 9.49
C GLU A 138 4.05 -5.08 9.13
N THR A 139 2.85 -4.50 9.13
CA THR A 139 1.61 -5.19 8.75
C THR A 139 1.68 -5.77 7.33
N ILE A 140 2.23 -5.00 6.37
CA ILE A 140 2.43 -5.48 4.99
C ILE A 140 3.46 -6.61 4.96
N ALA A 141 4.60 -6.43 5.62
CA ALA A 141 5.67 -7.43 5.66
C ALA A 141 5.19 -8.74 6.31
N ASP A 142 4.48 -8.66 7.43
CA ASP A 142 3.91 -9.80 8.12
C ASP A 142 2.94 -10.55 7.21
N PHE A 143 2.02 -9.86 6.55
CA PHE A 143 1.08 -10.53 5.64
C PHE A 143 1.79 -11.27 4.51
N LEU A 144 2.78 -10.64 3.86
CA LEU A 144 3.51 -11.26 2.75
C LEU A 144 4.31 -12.50 3.16
N ILE A 145 4.74 -12.58 4.42
CA ILE A 145 5.62 -13.66 4.90
C ILE A 145 4.88 -14.71 5.73
N GLU A 146 3.91 -14.32 6.53
CA GLU A 146 3.10 -15.24 7.33
C GLU A 146 2.06 -15.94 6.47
N GLU A 147 1.39 -15.21 5.58
CA GLU A 147 0.25 -15.74 4.81
C GLU A 147 0.61 -16.09 3.36
N LYS A 148 1.60 -15.42 2.77
CA LYS A 148 1.91 -15.53 1.33
C LYS A 148 3.37 -15.87 1.01
N LYS A 149 4.13 -16.39 1.97
CA LYS A 149 5.55 -16.72 1.79
C LYS A 149 5.81 -17.73 0.67
N GLU A 150 5.01 -18.79 0.57
CA GLU A 150 5.19 -19.79 -0.49
C GLU A 150 5.07 -19.14 -1.86
N TRP A 151 4.01 -18.35 -2.06
CA TRP A 151 3.81 -17.57 -3.28
C TRP A 151 4.99 -16.63 -3.56
N MET A 152 5.49 -15.90 -2.55
CA MET A 152 6.66 -15.03 -2.72
C MET A 152 7.88 -15.82 -3.19
N LEU A 153 8.15 -17.00 -2.61
CA LEU A 153 9.29 -17.82 -3.00
C LEU A 153 9.12 -18.42 -4.41
N GLU A 154 7.94 -18.92 -4.75
CA GLU A 154 7.60 -19.43 -6.09
C GLU A 154 7.73 -18.35 -7.18
N ASN A 155 7.49 -17.09 -6.80
CA ASN A 155 7.62 -15.94 -7.70
C ASN A 155 8.98 -15.26 -7.60
N ASN A 156 10.04 -15.95 -7.12
CA ASN A 156 11.42 -15.45 -7.00
C ASN A 156 11.57 -14.19 -6.13
N GLY A 157 10.72 -14.02 -5.13
CA GLY A 157 10.72 -12.89 -4.20
C GLY A 157 10.67 -11.54 -4.92
N TRP A 158 11.32 -10.55 -4.33
CA TRP A 158 11.36 -9.19 -4.88
C TRP A 158 12.19 -9.06 -6.17
N GLU A 159 13.08 -10.01 -6.46
CA GLU A 159 13.75 -10.08 -7.76
C GLU A 159 12.75 -10.42 -8.88
N GLY A 160 11.81 -11.34 -8.62
CA GLY A 160 10.73 -11.65 -9.54
C GLY A 160 9.78 -10.48 -9.78
N PHE A 161 9.53 -9.66 -8.75
CA PHE A 161 8.80 -8.40 -8.89
C PHE A 161 9.51 -7.43 -9.86
N CYS A 162 10.81 -7.24 -9.71
CA CYS A 162 11.61 -6.41 -10.63
C CYS A 162 11.53 -6.94 -12.07
N LYS A 163 11.72 -8.25 -12.26
CA LYS A 163 11.64 -8.90 -13.57
C LYS A 163 10.25 -8.75 -14.21
N TRP A 164 9.19 -8.92 -13.42
CA TRP A 164 7.81 -8.73 -13.87
C TRP A 164 7.58 -7.30 -14.34
N CYS A 165 8.06 -6.30 -13.59
CA CYS A 165 7.96 -4.89 -13.96
C CYS A 165 8.76 -4.56 -15.24
N SER A 166 10.01 -4.99 -15.31
CA SER A 166 10.90 -4.76 -16.46
C SER A 166 10.38 -5.41 -17.74
N SER A 167 9.81 -6.62 -17.64
CA SER A 167 9.17 -7.30 -18.77
C SER A 167 7.93 -6.54 -19.25
N SER A 168 7.19 -5.96 -18.31
CA SER A 168 5.99 -5.16 -18.61
C SER A 168 6.33 -3.78 -19.19
N SER A 169 7.50 -3.20 -18.86
CA SER A 169 7.96 -1.90 -19.40
C SER A 169 8.20 -1.90 -20.92
N SER A 170 8.40 -3.07 -21.54
CA SER A 170 8.51 -3.19 -23.01
C SER A 170 7.18 -3.03 -23.76
N ARG A 171 6.05 -2.97 -23.05
CA ARG A 171 4.69 -2.79 -23.58
C ARG A 171 3.93 -1.82 -22.69
N GLN A 172 4.11 -0.52 -22.90
CA GLN A 172 3.46 0.54 -22.10
C GLN A 172 1.93 0.34 -21.95
N SER A 173 1.25 -0.11 -23.01
CA SER A 173 -0.18 -0.46 -23.02
C SER A 173 -0.56 -1.63 -22.09
N SER A 174 0.41 -2.47 -21.72
CA SER A 174 0.22 -3.65 -20.88
C SER A 174 0.29 -3.32 -19.39
N GLN A 175 1.10 -2.34 -18.96
CA GLN A 175 1.17 -1.94 -17.54
C GLN A 175 -0.15 -1.35 -17.07
N ASP A 176 -0.73 -0.44 -17.86
CA ASP A 176 -2.05 0.12 -17.57
C ASP A 176 -3.12 -0.97 -17.57
N ALA A 177 -3.08 -1.93 -18.50
CA ALA A 177 -4.03 -3.04 -18.52
C ALA A 177 -3.89 -3.98 -17.31
N TYR A 178 -2.66 -4.26 -16.84
CA TYR A 178 -2.43 -5.09 -15.65
C TYR A 178 -2.76 -4.36 -14.36
N LEU A 179 -2.44 -3.08 -14.23
CA LEU A 179 -2.88 -2.28 -13.10
C LEU A 179 -4.40 -2.07 -13.14
N LYS A 180 -5.02 -1.94 -14.32
CA LYS A 180 -6.48 -1.94 -14.49
C LYS A 180 -7.06 -3.27 -14.05
N THR A 181 -6.47 -4.38 -14.45
CA THR A 181 -6.94 -5.72 -14.08
C THR A 181 -6.72 -5.99 -12.60
N ALA A 182 -5.57 -5.60 -12.03
CA ALA A 182 -5.26 -5.77 -10.62
C ALA A 182 -6.12 -4.88 -9.73
N LEU A 183 -6.32 -3.62 -10.13
CA LEU A 183 -7.24 -2.74 -9.43
C LEU A 183 -8.69 -3.19 -9.62
N LEU A 184 -9.14 -3.61 -10.81
CA LEU A 184 -10.49 -4.15 -11.00
C LEU A 184 -10.68 -5.46 -10.24
N ALA A 185 -9.65 -6.29 -10.11
CA ALA A 185 -9.69 -7.49 -9.27
C ALA A 185 -9.67 -7.11 -7.78
N ALA A 186 -9.02 -6.01 -7.40
CA ALA A 186 -9.04 -5.44 -6.06
C ALA A 186 -10.28 -4.57 -5.80
N ALA A 187 -11.00 -4.09 -6.81
CA ALA A 187 -12.19 -3.26 -6.70
C ALA A 187 -13.45 -4.13 -6.83
N GLY A 188 -13.43 -5.17 -7.66
CA GLY A 188 -14.47 -6.19 -7.73
C GLY A 188 -14.55 -7.04 -6.46
N VAL A 189 -13.41 -7.31 -5.82
CA VAL A 189 -13.33 -8.02 -4.53
C VAL A 189 -13.22 -7.06 -3.36
N GLY A 190 -12.49 -5.95 -3.47
CA GLY A 190 -12.27 -5.01 -2.37
C GLY A 190 -13.29 -3.90 -2.22
N LEU A 191 -14.08 -3.48 -3.24
CA LEU A 191 -15.30 -2.70 -2.97
C LEU A 191 -16.38 -3.60 -2.41
N ALA A 192 -16.61 -4.81 -2.95
CA ALA A 192 -17.56 -5.75 -2.35
C ALA A 192 -17.15 -6.14 -0.92
N GLY A 193 -15.86 -6.35 -0.69
CA GLY A 193 -15.23 -6.63 0.60
C GLY A 193 -15.28 -5.44 1.56
N LEU A 194 -14.97 -4.22 1.13
CA LEU A 194 -15.13 -3.01 1.96
C LEU A 194 -16.59 -2.69 2.23
N THR A 195 -17.51 -2.93 1.29
CA THR A 195 -18.95 -2.77 1.52
C THR A 195 -19.45 -3.86 2.48
N PHE A 196 -18.94 -5.08 2.41
CA PHE A 196 -19.24 -6.19 3.33
C PHE A 196 -18.66 -5.96 4.73
N LEU A 197 -17.46 -5.37 4.83
CA LEU A 197 -16.81 -4.99 6.08
C LEU A 197 -17.48 -3.78 6.77
N LEU A 198 -18.30 -3.01 6.05
CA LEU A 198 -19.02 -1.83 6.56
C LEU A 198 -20.53 -2.06 6.73
N ALA A 199 -21.03 -3.24 6.35
CA ALA A 199 -22.43 -3.63 6.51
C ALA A 199 -22.68 -4.51 7.75
N ARG A 200 -21.71 -4.60 8.68
CA ARG A 200 -21.83 -5.44 9.87
C ARG A 200 -21.32 -4.76 11.14
#